data_AF-A0A8J4TJB5-F1
#
_entry.id   AF-A0A8J4TJB5-F1
#
_cell.length_a   1.000
_cell.length_b   1.000
_cell.length_c   1.000
_cell.angle_alpha   90.00
_cell.angle_beta   90.00
_cell.angle_gamma   90.00
#
_symmetry.space_group_name_H-M   'P 1'
#
loop_
_entity.id
_entity.type
_entity.pdbx_description
1 polymer ?
#
loop_
_entity_poly.entity_id
_entity_poly.type
_entity_poly.pdbx_seq_one_letter_code
_entity_poly.pdbx_strand_id
1 'polypeptide(L)'
;MVHPSEAVEVLQRLQKEKPDRVFFKSQFRSGRVSQTTECNLCLPFNQKPLCNYTDPLTGEPWYCYKPEMLACDTRVTHFMGGYRTNLITKYEQQFFKSGVNIKVPIPASGMEKVIVLPAEKGQIELNYTAAGYYYHNTWRPRNGSIMHQFNDSAAITHCLRGKLVYMFGDSTVRQWFEYLTAFVP
;
A
#
# COMPACT_ATOMS: atom_id res chain seq x y z
N MET A 1 -14.02 -13.34 1.05
CA MET A 1 -15.08 -12.52 0.41
C MET A 1 -15.40 -13.18 -0.92
N VAL A 2 -16.67 -13.46 -1.20
CA VAL A 2 -17.10 -14.07 -2.45
C VAL A 2 -17.97 -13.05 -3.19
N HIS A 3 -17.70 -12.85 -4.48
CA HIS A 3 -18.50 -11.98 -5.35
C HIS A 3 -19.44 -12.86 -6.20
N PRO A 4 -20.64 -12.37 -6.59
CA PRO A 4 -21.47 -13.05 -7.57
C PRO A 4 -20.76 -13.11 -8.93
N SER A 5 -21.06 -14.11 -9.75
CA SER A 5 -20.39 -14.33 -11.04
C SER A 5 -20.46 -13.10 -11.96
N GLU A 6 -21.58 -12.39 -11.94
CA GLU A 6 -21.80 -11.14 -12.68
C GLU A 6 -20.86 -10.03 -12.21
N ALA A 7 -20.59 -9.92 -10.90
CA ALA A 7 -19.59 -8.97 -10.39
C ALA A 7 -18.18 -9.35 -10.84
N VAL A 8 -17.85 -10.65 -10.84
CA VAL A 8 -16.54 -11.13 -11.29
C VAL A 8 -16.31 -10.78 -12.75
N GLU A 9 -17.30 -10.95 -13.61
CA GLU A 9 -17.21 -10.58 -15.03
C GLU A 9 -16.97 -9.07 -15.21
N VAL A 10 -17.69 -8.23 -14.46
CA VAL A 10 -17.46 -6.77 -14.45
C VAL A 10 -16.02 -6.44 -14.02
N LEU A 11 -15.50 -7.07 -12.96
CA LEU A 11 -14.14 -6.86 -12.49
C LEU A 11 -13.09 -7.27 -13.52
N GLN A 12 -13.30 -8.40 -14.21
CA GLN A 12 -12.42 -8.89 -15.28
C GLN A 12 -12.40 -7.92 -16.46
N ARG A 13 -13.57 -7.44 -16.91
CA ARG A 13 -13.66 -6.42 -17.97
C ARG A 13 -12.88 -5.17 -17.57
N LEU A 14 -13.12 -4.65 -16.38
CA LEU A 14 -12.43 -3.46 -15.90
C LEU A 14 -10.92 -3.66 -15.81
N GLN A 15 -10.44 -4.85 -15.44
CA GLN A 15 -9.00 -5.16 -15.40
C GLN A 15 -8.36 -5.05 -16.78
N LYS A 16 -9.08 -5.47 -17.82
CA LYS A 16 -8.61 -5.45 -19.21
C LYS A 16 -8.72 -4.06 -19.85
N GLU A 17 -9.87 -3.41 -19.69
CA GLU A 17 -10.20 -2.17 -20.42
C GLU A 17 -9.71 -0.91 -19.70
N LYS A 18 -9.54 -0.97 -18.38
CA LYS A 18 -9.18 0.16 -17.52
C LYS A 18 -8.09 -0.30 -16.54
N PRO A 19 -6.86 -0.58 -16.99
CA PRO A 19 -5.78 -0.96 -16.06
C PRO A 19 -5.36 0.19 -15.13
N ASP A 20 -5.60 1.44 -15.53
CA ASP A 20 -5.20 2.68 -14.86
C ASP A 20 -6.26 3.25 -13.89
N ARG A 21 -7.12 2.39 -13.30
CA ARG A 21 -8.20 2.83 -12.37
C ARG A 21 -7.64 3.52 -11.13
N VAL A 22 -6.46 3.11 -10.69
CA VAL A 22 -5.70 3.81 -9.68
C VAL A 22 -4.71 4.69 -10.42
N PHE A 23 -4.78 5.99 -10.20
CA PHE A 23 -3.80 6.92 -10.73
C PHE A 23 -2.94 7.44 -9.60
N PHE A 24 -1.66 7.65 -9.89
CA PHE A 24 -0.70 8.18 -8.96
C PHE A 24 -0.31 9.58 -9.39
N LYS A 25 0.33 10.32 -8.49
CA LYS A 25 0.87 11.64 -8.76
C LYS A 25 2.29 11.74 -8.23
N SER A 26 3.07 12.62 -8.83
CA SER A 26 4.37 13.02 -8.29
C SER A 26 4.44 14.54 -8.19
N GLN A 27 5.08 15.04 -7.13
CA GLN A 27 5.43 16.44 -7.01
C GLN A 27 6.81 16.66 -7.62
N PHE A 28 6.93 17.71 -8.43
CA PHE A 28 8.15 18.23 -9.01
C PHE A 28 8.45 19.58 -8.37
N ARG A 29 9.70 19.82 -7.97
CA ARG A 29 10.08 21.05 -7.28
C ARG A 29 11.46 21.53 -7.68
N SER A 30 11.54 22.80 -8.07
CA SER A 30 12.80 23.52 -8.24
C SER A 30 12.70 24.87 -7.53
N GLY A 31 13.49 25.04 -6.46
CA GLY A 31 13.41 26.22 -5.59
C GLY A 31 11.99 26.42 -5.01
N ARG A 32 11.36 27.55 -5.34
CA ARG A 32 10.00 27.91 -4.90
C ARG A 32 8.89 27.41 -5.83
N VAL A 33 9.23 26.91 -7.01
CA VAL A 33 8.24 26.44 -7.99
C VAL A 33 7.97 24.96 -7.74
N SER A 34 6.70 24.61 -7.55
CA SER A 34 6.25 23.22 -7.43
C SER A 34 5.09 22.95 -8.36
N GLN A 35 5.14 21.82 -9.08
CA GLN A 35 4.03 21.33 -9.91
C GLN A 35 3.76 19.87 -9.59
N THR A 36 2.50 19.46 -9.67
CA THR A 36 2.10 18.07 -9.46
C THR A 36 1.49 17.53 -10.73
N THR A 37 2.00 16.41 -11.22
CA THR A 37 1.49 15.75 -12.42
C THR A 37 1.14 14.29 -12.15
N GLU A 38 0.28 13.74 -13.00
CA GLU A 38 -0.13 12.34 -12.91
C GLU A 38 0.99 11.40 -13.37
N CYS A 39 1.09 10.25 -12.71
CA CYS A 39 2.03 9.18 -12.98
C CYS A 39 1.31 7.83 -13.00
N ASN A 40 1.71 6.93 -13.89
CA ASN A 40 1.19 5.57 -13.94
C ASN A 40 2.13 4.63 -14.73
N LEU A 41 1.87 3.33 -14.64
CA LEU A 41 2.55 2.29 -15.43
C LEU A 41 2.32 2.49 -16.94
N CYS A 42 1.09 2.85 -17.30
CA CYS A 42 0.66 3.11 -18.67
C CYS A 42 0.04 4.51 -18.75
N LEU A 43 0.72 5.46 -19.39
CA LEU A 43 0.18 6.79 -19.69
C LEU A 43 0.09 7.01 -21.20
N PRO A 44 -1.00 7.59 -21.72
CA PRO A 44 -1.10 7.95 -23.13
C PRO A 44 -0.01 8.96 -23.54
N PHE A 45 0.91 8.53 -24.41
CA PHE A 45 2.01 9.36 -24.95
C PHE A 45 1.52 10.49 -25.87
N ASN A 46 0.32 10.35 -26.45
CA ASN A 46 -0.24 11.28 -27.42
C ASN A 46 -0.86 12.53 -26.81
N GLN A 47 -1.06 12.59 -25.50
CA GLN A 47 -1.70 13.75 -24.85
C GLN A 47 -0.71 14.81 -24.42
N LYS A 48 0.42 14.40 -23.81
CA LYS A 48 1.43 15.29 -23.24
C LYS A 48 2.80 14.61 -23.26
N PRO A 49 3.90 15.39 -23.29
CA PRO A 49 5.23 14.84 -23.09
C PRO A 49 5.34 14.10 -21.75
N LEU A 50 6.09 13.01 -21.73
CA LEU A 50 6.25 12.14 -20.58
C LEU A 50 7.70 12.16 -20.08
N CYS A 51 7.85 12.06 -18.77
CA CYS A 51 9.09 11.71 -18.10
C CYS A 51 9.12 10.19 -17.89
N ASN A 52 10.24 9.56 -18.27
CA ASN A 52 10.47 8.14 -18.12
C ASN A 52 11.31 7.87 -16.87
N TYR A 53 10.77 7.08 -15.94
CA TYR A 53 11.44 6.61 -14.72
C TYR A 53 11.40 5.09 -14.63
N THR A 54 11.39 4.39 -15.77
CA THR A 54 11.55 2.94 -15.79
C THR A 54 12.76 2.56 -14.95
N ASP A 55 12.55 1.61 -14.04
CA ASP A 55 13.62 1.14 -13.17
C ASP A 55 14.74 0.51 -14.02
N PRO A 56 15.99 0.98 -13.93
CA PRO A 56 17.07 0.51 -14.79
C PRO A 56 17.53 -0.93 -14.46
N LEU A 57 17.22 -1.45 -13.27
CA LEU A 57 17.59 -2.80 -12.83
C LEU A 57 16.50 -3.82 -13.17
N THR A 58 15.24 -3.51 -12.87
CA THR A 58 14.12 -4.45 -13.07
C THR A 58 13.43 -4.27 -14.42
N GLY A 59 13.62 -3.11 -15.07
CA GLY A 59 12.90 -2.74 -16.29
C GLY A 59 11.43 -2.39 -16.06
N GLU A 60 11.01 -2.26 -14.79
CA GLU A 60 9.63 -1.96 -14.45
C GLU A 60 9.24 -0.55 -14.93
N PRO A 61 8.25 -0.42 -15.81
CA PRO A 61 7.92 0.86 -16.42
C PRO A 61 7.29 1.81 -15.41
N TRP A 62 7.73 3.07 -15.41
CA TRP A 62 7.07 4.10 -14.64
C TRP A 62 7.14 5.45 -15.35
N TYR A 63 5.97 6.04 -15.63
CA TYR A 63 5.89 7.29 -16.38
C TYR A 63 5.13 8.35 -15.60
N CYS A 64 5.50 9.61 -15.82
CA CYS A 64 4.73 10.78 -15.37
C CYS A 64 4.56 11.77 -16.50
N TYR A 65 3.45 12.52 -16.52
CA TYR A 65 3.36 13.70 -17.38
C TYR A 65 4.43 14.72 -17.01
N LYS A 66 5.11 15.24 -18.02
CA LYS A 66 6.13 16.26 -17.83
C LYS A 66 5.45 17.54 -17.31
N PRO A 67 5.91 18.10 -16.18
CA PRO A 67 5.43 19.39 -15.71
C PRO A 67 5.82 20.50 -16.72
N GLU A 68 4.96 21.51 -16.87
CA GLU A 68 5.12 22.54 -17.91
C GLU A 68 6.39 23.38 -17.72
N MET A 69 6.74 23.71 -16.48
CA MET A 69 7.83 24.62 -16.14
C MET A 69 9.06 23.92 -15.55
N LEU A 70 8.97 22.62 -15.27
CA LEU A 70 9.99 21.88 -14.54
C LEU A 70 10.59 20.74 -15.37
N ALA A 71 11.84 20.40 -15.07
CA ALA A 71 12.52 19.27 -15.68
C ALA A 71 12.17 17.96 -14.95
N CYS A 72 12.34 16.82 -15.62
CA CYS A 72 11.94 15.50 -15.10
C CYS A 72 12.76 15.08 -13.88
N ASP A 73 14.02 15.48 -13.82
CA ASP A 73 14.94 15.25 -12.69
C ASP A 73 14.54 15.99 -11.40
N THR A 74 13.60 16.94 -11.47
CA THR A 74 13.10 17.68 -10.29
C THR A 74 12.01 16.95 -9.51
N ARG A 75 11.76 15.67 -9.80
CA ARG A 75 10.78 14.83 -9.11
C ARG A 75 11.19 14.60 -7.65
N VAL A 76 10.29 14.90 -6.71
CA VAL A 76 10.56 14.82 -5.26
C VAL A 76 9.81 13.68 -4.59
N THR A 77 8.55 13.47 -4.97
CA THR A 77 7.67 12.53 -4.28
C THR A 77 6.87 11.66 -5.25
N HIS A 78 6.27 10.61 -4.71
CA HIS A 78 5.28 9.78 -5.38
C HIS A 78 4.19 9.45 -4.37
N PHE A 79 2.92 9.65 -4.75
CA PHE A 79 1.79 9.36 -3.88
C PHE A 79 0.56 8.97 -4.69
N MET A 80 -0.41 8.34 -4.03
CA MET A 80 -1.66 7.96 -4.65
C MET A 80 -2.48 9.22 -4.98
N GLY A 81 -2.90 9.34 -6.25
CA GLY A 81 -3.74 10.44 -6.71
C GLY A 81 -5.23 10.18 -6.51
N GLY A 82 -5.64 8.91 -6.50
CA GLY A 82 -7.01 8.48 -6.24
C GLY A 82 -7.47 7.35 -7.17
N TYR A 83 -8.79 7.20 -7.26
CA TYR A 83 -9.44 6.23 -8.13
C TYR A 83 -10.22 6.95 -9.23
N ARG A 84 -10.17 6.42 -10.46
CA ARG A 84 -11.04 6.83 -11.55
C ARG A 84 -12.48 6.46 -11.18
N THR A 85 -13.38 7.43 -11.22
CA THR A 85 -14.80 7.25 -10.92
C THR A 85 -15.59 6.89 -12.19
N ASN A 86 -16.85 6.45 -12.02
CA ASN A 86 -17.79 6.18 -13.12
C ASN A 86 -17.33 5.10 -14.13
N LEU A 87 -16.65 4.07 -13.64
CA LEU A 87 -16.17 2.97 -14.47
C LEU A 87 -17.21 1.86 -14.72
N ILE A 88 -18.30 1.86 -13.94
CA ILE A 88 -19.36 0.86 -14.01
C ILE A 88 -20.72 1.53 -14.17
N THR A 89 -21.62 0.87 -14.87
CA THR A 89 -22.98 1.36 -15.11
C THR A 89 -23.83 1.34 -13.83
N LYS A 90 -24.95 2.09 -13.82
CA LYS A 90 -25.91 2.06 -12.69
C LYS A 90 -26.47 0.66 -12.43
N TYR A 91 -26.58 -0.16 -13.47
CA TYR A 91 -27.02 -1.56 -13.35
C TYR A 91 -25.95 -2.42 -12.67
N GLU A 92 -24.71 -2.34 -13.14
CA GLU A 92 -23.58 -3.10 -12.59
C GLU A 92 -23.28 -2.76 -11.12
N GLN A 93 -23.50 -1.51 -10.71
CA GLN A 93 -23.37 -1.08 -9.32
C GLN A 93 -24.19 -1.95 -8.35
N GLN A 94 -25.28 -2.57 -8.81
CA GLN A 94 -26.11 -3.43 -7.98
C GLN A 94 -25.38 -4.70 -7.52
N PHE A 95 -24.38 -5.15 -8.26
CA PHE A 95 -23.57 -6.32 -7.88
C PHE A 95 -22.53 -6.00 -6.80
N PHE A 96 -22.27 -4.72 -6.52
CA PHE A 96 -21.24 -4.26 -5.58
C PHE A 96 -21.80 -3.70 -4.26
N LYS A 97 -22.99 -4.13 -3.84
CA LYS A 97 -23.62 -3.67 -2.59
C LYS A 97 -23.00 -4.35 -1.36
N SER A 98 -22.39 -3.53 -0.47
CA SER A 98 -21.83 -4.00 0.80
C SER A 98 -22.93 -4.59 1.70
N GLY A 99 -22.63 -5.72 2.35
CA GLY A 99 -23.57 -6.45 3.20
C GLY A 99 -24.60 -7.30 2.44
N VAL A 100 -24.67 -7.19 1.12
CA VAL A 100 -25.60 -7.95 0.27
C VAL A 100 -24.83 -8.90 -0.65
N ASN A 101 -23.98 -8.35 -1.50
CA ASN A 101 -23.19 -9.09 -2.51
C ASN A 101 -21.68 -8.92 -2.30
N ILE A 102 -21.27 -8.05 -1.37
CA ILE A 102 -19.89 -7.74 -1.01
C ILE A 102 -19.76 -7.74 0.50
N LYS A 103 -18.60 -8.18 1.02
CA LYS A 103 -18.33 -8.28 2.46
C LYS A 103 -19.40 -9.08 3.21
N VAL A 104 -20.04 -10.03 2.53
CA VAL A 104 -20.98 -10.95 3.15
C VAL A 104 -20.18 -11.86 4.09
N PRO A 105 -20.51 -11.89 5.39
CA PRO A 105 -19.86 -12.81 6.32
C PRO A 105 -20.11 -14.23 5.84
N ILE A 106 -19.03 -14.99 5.65
CA ILE A 106 -19.15 -16.43 5.45
C ILE A 106 -19.03 -17.01 6.86
N PRO A 107 -20.11 -17.56 7.44
CA PRO A 107 -20.03 -18.18 8.75
C PRO A 107 -18.98 -19.29 8.69
N ALA A 108 -18.09 -19.31 9.67
CA ALA A 108 -17.13 -20.37 9.80
C ALA A 108 -17.89 -21.69 10.06
N SER A 109 -17.67 -22.68 9.20
CA SER A 109 -18.13 -24.05 9.44
C SER A 109 -16.94 -24.83 9.98
N GLY A 110 -16.94 -25.15 11.27
CA GLY A 110 -15.85 -25.85 11.94
C GLY A 110 -15.72 -25.49 13.42
N MET A 111 -14.72 -26.06 14.10
CA MET A 111 -14.48 -25.79 15.52
C MET A 111 -14.17 -24.31 15.76
N GLU A 112 -14.97 -23.70 16.65
CA GLU A 112 -14.93 -22.28 17.04
C GLU A 112 -13.68 -21.91 17.88
N LYS A 113 -12.92 -22.91 18.33
CA LYS A 113 -11.81 -22.74 19.28
C LYS A 113 -10.53 -23.36 18.78
N VAL A 114 -9.53 -22.51 18.55
CA VAL A 114 -8.13 -22.92 18.44
C VAL A 114 -7.53 -22.88 19.84
N ILE A 115 -7.20 -24.04 20.40
CA ILE A 115 -6.44 -24.12 21.64
C ILE A 115 -4.97 -23.92 21.29
N VAL A 116 -4.44 -22.73 21.57
CA VAL A 116 -3.01 -22.45 21.45
C VAL A 116 -2.33 -22.96 22.71
N LEU A 117 -1.61 -24.07 22.61
CA LEU A 117 -0.80 -24.59 23.70
C LEU A 117 0.43 -23.69 23.92
N PRO A 118 0.89 -23.51 25.18
CA PRO A 118 2.12 -22.78 25.46
C PRO A 118 3.30 -23.40 24.73
N ALA A 119 4.16 -22.57 24.14
CA ALA A 119 5.42 -23.04 23.58
C ALA A 119 6.31 -23.61 24.70
N GLU A 120 6.91 -24.79 24.46
CA GLU A 120 7.96 -25.32 25.33
C GLU A 120 9.14 -24.35 25.39
N LYS A 121 9.74 -24.20 26.58
CA LYS A 121 10.88 -23.30 26.81
C LYS A 121 12.13 -23.84 26.12
N GLY A 122 12.27 -23.57 24.83
CA GLY A 122 13.52 -23.72 24.08
C GLY A 122 14.44 -22.51 24.27
N GLN A 123 15.75 -22.72 24.20
CA GLN A 123 16.74 -21.64 24.21
C GLN A 123 16.43 -20.61 23.12
N ILE A 124 16.29 -19.35 23.55
CA ILE A 124 15.99 -18.22 22.70
C ILE A 124 17.29 -17.81 22.01
N GLU A 125 17.54 -18.31 20.81
CA GLU A 125 18.48 -17.67 19.90
C GLU A 125 17.78 -16.50 19.19
N LEU A 126 18.41 -15.33 19.24
CA LEU A 126 18.01 -14.11 18.55
C LEU A 126 18.23 -14.26 17.04
N ASN A 127 17.42 -15.12 16.41
CA ASN A 127 17.24 -15.09 14.97
C ASN A 127 16.11 -14.09 14.68
N TYR A 128 16.48 -12.93 14.12
CA TYR A 128 15.56 -11.91 13.59
C TYR A 128 14.82 -12.44 12.37
N THR A 129 14.00 -13.46 12.57
CA THR A 129 13.05 -13.92 11.57
C THR A 129 11.77 -13.11 11.78
N ALA A 130 11.26 -12.50 10.71
CA ALA A 130 9.99 -11.76 10.74
C ALA A 130 8.75 -12.67 10.94
N ALA A 131 8.95 -13.90 11.43
CA ALA A 131 7.92 -14.88 11.68
C ALA A 131 7.33 -14.71 13.08
N GLY A 132 6.00 -14.57 13.16
CA GLY A 132 5.28 -14.34 14.41
C GLY A 132 3.78 -14.23 14.18
N TYR A 133 3.06 -13.76 15.19
CA TYR A 133 1.62 -13.55 15.15
C TYR A 133 1.20 -12.37 16.03
N TYR A 134 0.04 -11.78 15.75
CA TYR A 134 -0.56 -10.78 16.64
C TYR A 134 -1.43 -11.47 17.69
N TYR A 135 -1.28 -11.06 18.96
CA TYR A 135 -2.16 -11.46 20.06
C TYR A 135 -2.37 -10.27 21.00
N HIS A 136 -3.63 -9.95 21.32
CA HIS A 136 -4.02 -8.74 22.06
C HIS A 136 -3.33 -7.48 21.54
N ASN A 137 -3.45 -7.23 20.23
CA ASN A 137 -2.84 -6.09 19.52
C ASN A 137 -1.30 -5.95 19.67
N THR A 138 -0.62 -7.02 20.08
CA THR A 138 0.84 -7.05 20.22
C THR A 138 1.44 -8.08 19.29
N TRP A 139 2.48 -7.71 18.53
CA TRP A 139 3.27 -8.66 17.75
C TRP A 139 4.10 -9.58 18.67
N ARG A 140 3.97 -10.89 18.46
CA ARG A 140 4.69 -11.93 19.20
C ARG A 140 5.59 -12.71 18.22
N PRO A 141 6.92 -12.66 18.36
CA PRO A 141 7.81 -13.42 17.50
C PRO A 141 7.69 -14.92 17.83
N ARG A 142 7.89 -15.78 16.83
CA ARG A 142 7.73 -17.24 16.98
C ARG A 142 8.69 -17.84 18.02
N ASN A 143 9.88 -17.25 18.18
CA ASN A 143 10.90 -17.70 19.13
C ASN A 143 10.61 -17.28 20.59
N GLY A 144 9.48 -16.63 20.87
CA GLY A 144 9.10 -16.24 22.23
C GLY A 144 9.87 -15.05 22.81
N SER A 145 10.69 -14.36 22.00
CA SER A 145 11.41 -13.15 22.44
C SER A 145 10.45 -12.05 22.90
N ILE A 146 10.82 -11.34 23.95
CA ILE A 146 10.10 -10.14 24.38
C ILE A 146 10.46 -9.00 23.45
N MET A 147 9.48 -8.52 22.68
CA MET A 147 9.65 -7.34 21.84
C MET A 147 9.62 -6.08 22.69
N HIS A 148 10.54 -5.15 22.41
CA HIS A 148 10.47 -3.81 22.96
C HIS A 148 9.18 -3.13 22.47
N GLN A 149 8.43 -2.54 23.39
CA GLN A 149 7.18 -1.85 23.10
C GLN A 149 7.39 -0.35 23.21
N PHE A 150 6.95 0.38 22.18
CA PHE A 150 6.89 1.84 22.20
C PHE A 150 5.47 2.26 22.56
N ASN A 151 5.29 2.78 23.78
CA ASN A 151 3.96 3.12 24.29
C ASN A 151 3.48 4.52 23.88
N ASP A 152 4.40 5.40 23.48
CA ASP A 152 4.11 6.76 23.04
C ASP A 152 5.03 7.23 21.91
N SER A 153 4.63 8.31 21.22
CA SER A 153 5.39 8.87 20.09
C SER A 153 6.73 9.47 20.49
N ALA A 154 6.90 9.94 21.74
CA ALA A 154 8.14 10.53 22.21
C ALA A 154 9.26 9.47 22.33
N ALA A 155 8.93 8.28 22.82
CA ALA A 155 9.84 7.14 22.89
C ALA A 155 10.32 6.71 21.49
N ILE A 156 9.41 6.67 20.50
CA ILE A 156 9.75 6.39 19.10
C ILE A 156 10.66 7.48 18.54
N THR A 157 10.29 8.75 18.72
CA THR A 157 11.07 9.92 18.25
C THR A 157 12.48 9.91 18.82
N HIS A 158 12.62 9.61 20.12
CA HIS A 158 13.91 9.51 20.78
C HIS A 158 14.77 8.38 20.20
N CYS A 159 14.18 7.21 19.97
CA CYS A 159 14.85 6.06 19.36
C CYS A 159 15.33 6.37 17.93
N LEU A 160 14.54 7.11 17.15
CA LEU A 160 14.86 7.47 15.77
C LEU A 160 15.80 8.68 15.63
N ARG A 161 16.10 9.39 16.73
CA ARG A 161 16.94 10.60 16.68
C ARG A 161 18.30 10.32 16.04
N GLY A 162 18.63 11.10 15.01
CA GLY A 162 19.91 11.00 14.29
C GLY A 162 20.04 9.74 13.42
N LYS A 163 18.95 9.00 13.20
CA LYS A 163 18.93 7.83 12.30
C LYS A 163 18.23 8.19 11.01
N LEU A 164 18.68 7.57 9.93
CA LEU A 164 18.04 7.65 8.64
C LEU A 164 17.41 6.29 8.33
N VAL A 165 16.10 6.28 8.07
CA VAL A 165 15.31 5.05 7.90
C VAL A 165 14.92 4.95 6.43
N TYR A 166 15.36 3.88 5.77
CA TYR A 166 14.94 3.53 4.43
C TYR A 166 13.87 2.45 4.50
N MET A 167 12.76 2.67 3.81
CA MET A 167 11.64 1.72 3.74
C MET A 167 11.44 1.27 2.30
N PHE A 168 11.63 -0.02 2.04
CA PHE A 168 11.42 -0.64 0.73
C PHE A 168 10.35 -1.70 0.84
N GLY A 169 9.39 -1.68 -0.07
CA GLY A 169 8.37 -2.72 -0.15
C GLY A 169 7.16 -2.27 -0.93
N ASP A 170 6.07 -3.00 -0.75
CA ASP A 170 4.82 -2.78 -1.47
C ASP A 170 3.94 -1.71 -0.80
N SER A 171 2.66 -1.69 -1.19
CA SER A 171 1.66 -0.79 -0.63
C SER A 171 1.52 -0.87 0.90
N THR A 172 1.92 -1.98 1.53
CA THR A 172 1.93 -2.18 2.99
C THR A 172 3.03 -1.35 3.64
N VAL A 173 4.23 -1.35 3.05
CA VAL A 173 5.36 -0.55 3.54
C VAL A 173 5.07 0.93 3.36
N ARG A 174 4.43 1.33 2.26
CA ARG A 174 3.96 2.72 2.07
C ARG A 174 2.97 3.14 3.16
N GLN A 175 1.98 2.31 3.48
CA GLN A 175 1.02 2.60 4.57
C GLN A 175 1.72 2.75 5.92
N TRP A 176 2.75 1.93 6.20
CA TRP A 176 3.58 2.06 7.39
C TRP A 176 4.36 3.37 7.43
N PHE A 177 4.93 3.79 6.29
CA PHE A 177 5.61 5.09 6.17
C PHE A 177 4.65 6.25 6.44
N GLU A 178 3.46 6.23 5.82
CA GLU A 178 2.41 7.24 6.03
C GLU A 178 1.97 7.28 7.51
N TYR A 179 1.76 6.12 8.13
CA TYR A 179 1.44 6.03 9.56
C TYR A 179 2.57 6.59 10.43
N LEU A 180 3.82 6.16 10.20
CA LEU A 180 4.96 6.56 11.02
C LEU A 180 5.19 8.07 10.95
N THR A 181 5.13 8.65 9.75
CA THR A 181 5.33 10.10 9.52
C THR A 181 4.17 10.95 10.05
N ALA A 182 2.96 10.40 10.17
CA ALA A 182 1.85 11.09 10.82
C ALA A 182 1.89 10.95 12.36
N PHE A 183 2.46 9.86 12.88
CA PHE A 183 2.49 9.55 14.30
C PHE A 183 3.70 10.14 15.03
N VAL A 184 4.86 10.20 14.36
CA VAL A 184 6.11 10.77 14.87
C VAL A 184 6.22 12.22 14.36
N PRO A 185 6.41 13.23 15.24
CA PRO A 185 6.49 14.64 14.86
C PRO A 185 7.69 15.00 13.99
#